data_AF-A0A7X5JCT5-F1
#
_entry.id   AF-A0A7X5JCT5-F1
#
_cell.length_a   1.000
_cell.length_b   1.000
_cell.length_c   1.000
_cell.angle_alpha   90.00
_cell.angle_beta   90.00
_cell.angle_gamma   90.00
#
_symmetry.space_group_name_H-M   'P 1'
#
loop_
_entity.id
_entity.type
_entity.pdbx_description
1 polymer ?
#
loop_
_entity_poly.entity_id
_entity_poly.type
_entity_poly.pdbx_seq_one_letter_code
_entity_poly.pdbx_strand_id
1 'polypeptide(L)'
;KDLPPLTEENKDKKIVTKKLHDITITDFPLRGRQTLLTFRRRYWKLEGQEEYLKRDIKLAFAGTQLEQEFALFLKGDRGERSNLTGNHS
;
A
#
# COMPACT_ATOMS: atom_id res chain seq x y z
N LYS A 1 9.75 6.95 -15.10
CA LYS A 1 10.52 5.86 -15.77
C LYS A 1 10.22 4.51 -15.11
N ASP A 2 9.68 3.53 -15.85
CA ASP A 2 9.33 2.16 -15.39
C ASP A 2 10.56 1.24 -15.34
N LEU A 3 11.52 1.56 -14.47
CA LEU A 3 12.78 0.82 -14.33
C LEU A 3 12.74 -0.01 -13.04
N PRO A 4 13.23 -1.25 -13.00
CA PRO A 4 13.38 -1.95 -11.73
C PRO A 4 14.27 -1.17 -10.76
N PRO A 5 14.04 -1.27 -9.44
CA PRO A 5 14.98 -0.78 -8.44
C PRO A 5 16.16 -1.75 -8.39
N LEU A 6 17.20 -1.50 -9.19
CA LEU A 6 18.42 -2.31 -9.21
C LEU A 6 19.38 -1.80 -8.14
N THR A 7 19.88 -2.70 -7.30
CA THR A 7 21.02 -2.46 -6.41
C THR A 7 22.33 -2.69 -7.17
N GLU A 8 23.45 -2.22 -6.64
CA GLU A 8 24.77 -2.38 -7.28
C GLU A 8 25.10 -3.85 -7.56
N GLU A 9 24.68 -4.74 -6.67
CA GLU A 9 24.83 -6.20 -6.76
C GLU A 9 24.05 -6.86 -7.91
N ASN A 10 23.04 -6.17 -8.44
CA ASN A 10 22.09 -6.71 -9.41
C ASN A 10 22.04 -5.90 -10.71
N LYS A 11 22.96 -4.93 -10.90
CA LYS A 11 23.02 -4.08 -12.10
C LYS A 11 23.22 -4.89 -13.39
N ASP A 12 23.95 -6.00 -13.32
CA ASP A 12 24.27 -6.84 -14.48
C ASP A 12 23.25 -7.96 -14.75
N LYS A 13 22.28 -8.16 -13.85
CA LYS A 13 21.29 -9.24 -13.98
C LYS A 13 20.18 -8.85 -14.94
N LYS A 14 19.81 -9.79 -15.83
CA LYS A 14 18.69 -9.61 -16.75
C LYS A 14 17.35 -9.74 -16.04
N ILE A 15 16.38 -8.94 -16.48
CA ILE A 15 14.99 -9.04 -16.04
C ILE A 15 14.32 -10.15 -16.84
N VAL A 16 13.87 -11.20 -16.16
CA VAL A 16 13.18 -12.35 -16.79
C VAL A 16 11.69 -12.12 -16.90
N THR A 17 11.08 -11.44 -15.93
CA THR A 17 9.62 -11.25 -15.91
C THR A 17 9.23 -9.87 -15.40
N LYS A 18 8.20 -9.29 -16.01
CA LYS A 18 7.54 -8.05 -15.57
C LYS A 18 6.07 -8.33 -15.33
N LYS A 19 5.59 -8.20 -14.09
CA LYS A 19 4.18 -8.37 -13.73
C LYS A 19 3.62 -7.06 -13.22
N LEU A 20 2.46 -6.65 -13.75
CA LEU A 20 1.67 -5.56 -13.16
C LEU A 20 0.63 -6.17 -12.23
N HIS A 21 0.46 -5.58 -11.06
CA HIS A 21 -0.50 -6.04 -10.08
C HIS A 21 -1.26 -4.86 -9.49
N ASP A 22 -2.59 -4.99 -9.46
CA ASP A 22 -3.51 -3.98 -8.97
C ASP A 22 -4.08 -4.47 -7.63
N ILE A 23 -3.94 -3.66 -6.59
CA ILE A 23 -4.45 -3.92 -5.25
C ILE A 23 -5.47 -2.82 -4.96
N THR A 24 -6.75 -3.17 -4.85
CA THR A 24 -7.82 -2.22 -4.54
C THR A 24 -8.28 -2.41 -3.11
N ILE A 25 -8.30 -1.32 -2.34
CA ILE A 25 -8.86 -1.23 -1.00
C ILE A 25 -10.16 -0.44 -1.12
N THR A 26 -11.23 -0.96 -0.54
CA THR A 26 -12.53 -0.30 -0.47
C THR A 26 -12.80 0.05 0.99
N ASP A 27 -13.09 1.31 1.27
CA ASP A 27 -13.46 1.81 2.59
C ASP A 27 -14.73 2.67 2.49
N PHE A 28 -15.49 2.74 3.58
CA PHE A 28 -16.64 3.63 3.75
C PHE A 28 -16.32 4.59 4.89
N PRO A 29 -15.65 5.74 4.62
CA PRO A 29 -15.49 6.77 5.62
C PRO A 29 -16.84 7.10 6.26
N LEU A 30 -16.81 7.44 7.56
CA LEU A 30 -17.95 7.81 8.41
C LEU A 30 -18.94 8.83 7.80
N ARG A 31 -18.57 9.47 6.68
CA ARG A 31 -19.39 10.39 5.87
C ARG A 31 -20.28 9.68 4.83
N GLY A 32 -20.34 8.35 4.80
CA GLY A 32 -21.29 7.57 3.99
C GLY A 32 -20.98 7.51 2.49
N ARG A 33 -19.75 7.85 2.07
CA ARG A 33 -19.32 7.76 0.67
C ARG A 33 -18.32 6.62 0.50
N GLN A 34 -18.58 5.72 -0.44
CA GLN A 34 -17.63 4.67 -0.80
C GLN A 34 -16.35 5.28 -1.37
N THR A 35 -15.20 4.93 -0.79
CA THR A 35 -13.88 5.33 -1.24
C THR A 35 -13.14 4.11 -1.77
N LEU A 36 -12.57 4.22 -2.96
CA LEU A 36 -11.78 3.17 -3.61
C LEU A 36 -10.35 3.66 -3.78
N LEU A 37 -9.40 2.91 -3.23
CA LEU A 37 -7.98 3.17 -3.33
C LEU A 37 -7.31 2.02 -4.08
N THR A 38 -6.93 2.25 -5.34
CA THR A 38 -6.26 1.26 -6.17
C THR A 38 -4.77 1.56 -6.30
N PHE A 39 -3.94 0.68 -5.73
CA PHE A 39 -2.50 0.65 -5.94
C PHE A 39 -2.14 -0.20 -7.14
N ARG A 40 -1.48 0.40 -8.14
CA ARG A 40 -0.86 -0.34 -9.23
C ARG A 40 0.63 -0.45 -8.97
N ARG A 41 1.13 -1.68 -8.76
CA ARG A 41 2.55 -1.95 -8.50
C ARG A 41 3.14 -2.84 -9.58
N ARG A 42 4.32 -2.46 -10.06
CA ARG A 42 5.13 -3.28 -10.96
C ARG A 42 6.07 -4.16 -10.15
N TYR A 43 6.12 -5.43 -10.53
CA TYR A 43 7.04 -6.44 -10.02
C TYR A 43 7.98 -6.86 -11.15
N TRP A 44 9.25 -7.01 -10.81
CA TRP A 44 10.31 -7.48 -11.70
C TRP A 44 10.96 -8.71 -11.11
N LYS A 45 11.15 -9.75 -11.91
CA LYS A 45 11.94 -10.93 -11.51
C LYS A 45 13.28 -10.91 -12.22
N LEU A 46 14.36 -11.04 -11.47
CA LEU A 46 15.70 -11.17 -12.01
C LEU A 46 16.05 -12.63 -12.29
N GLU A 47 16.94 -12.84 -13.24
CA GLU A 47 17.48 -14.16 -13.54
C GLU A 47 18.30 -14.69 -12.36
N GLY A 48 18.03 -15.93 -11.94
CA GLY A 48 18.71 -16.57 -10.80
C GLY A 48 18.27 -16.07 -9.41
N GLN A 49 17.27 -15.18 -9.31
CA GLN A 49 16.72 -14.74 -8.03
C GLN A 49 15.29 -15.27 -7.87
N GLU A 50 14.98 -15.87 -6.71
CA GLU A 50 13.63 -16.35 -6.42
C GLU A 50 12.67 -15.20 -6.10
N GLU A 51 13.19 -14.12 -5.52
CA GLU A 51 12.41 -12.97 -5.06
C GLU A 51 12.07 -11.98 -6.19
N TYR A 52 10.92 -11.33 -6.03
CA TYR A 52 10.49 -10.25 -6.90
C TYR A 52 10.96 -8.90 -6.37
N LEU A 53 11.63 -8.15 -7.24
CA LEU A 53 11.89 -6.74 -7.01
C LEU A 53 10.61 -5.94 -7.22
N LYS A 54 10.39 -4.97 -6.34
CA LYS A 54 9.24 -4.08 -6.37
C LYS A 54 9.67 -2.72 -5.84
N ARG A 55 9.22 -1.64 -6.46
CA ARG A 55 9.51 -0.29 -5.94
C ARG A 55 8.68 -0.03 -4.72
N ASP A 56 9.29 0.60 -3.73
CA ASP A 56 8.56 1.07 -2.57
C ASP A 56 7.75 2.32 -2.92
N ILE A 57 6.49 2.35 -2.50
CA ILE A 57 5.59 3.48 -2.78
C ILE A 57 5.45 4.24 -1.47
N LYS A 58 6.09 5.41 -1.40
CA LYS A 58 5.93 6.32 -0.27
C LYS A 58 4.60 7.06 -0.44
N LEU A 59 3.55 6.56 0.23
CA LEU A 59 2.19 7.09 0.13
C LEU A 59 1.98 8.37 0.94
N ALA A 60 2.75 8.55 1.99
CA ALA A 60 2.74 9.74 2.81
C ALA A 60 4.16 10.17 3.17
N PHE A 61 4.37 11.47 3.29
CA PHE A 61 5.58 12.04 3.87
C PHE A 61 5.38 12.16 5.37
N ALA A 62 6.41 11.79 6.14
CA ALA A 62 6.35 11.89 7.60
C ALA A 62 6.03 13.34 8.03
N GLY A 63 5.10 13.50 8.96
CA GLY A 63 4.66 14.81 9.47
C GLY A 63 3.66 15.55 8.59
N THR A 64 3.14 14.93 7.52
CA THR A 64 2.06 15.53 6.72
C THR A 64 0.68 15.15 7.26
N GLN A 65 -0.30 16.04 7.09
CA GLN A 65 -1.70 15.74 7.42
C GLN A 65 -2.21 14.50 6.67
N LEU A 66 -1.73 14.29 5.43
CA LEU A 66 -2.04 13.10 4.66
C LEU A 66 -1.58 11.81 5.35
N GLU A 67 -0.45 11.79 6.03
CA GLU A 67 0.02 10.61 6.79
C GLU A 67 -0.94 10.25 7.92
N GLN A 68 -1.40 11.26 8.66
CA GLN A 68 -2.35 11.08 9.75
C GLN A 68 -3.71 10.63 9.24
N GLU A 69 -4.24 11.28 8.20
CA GLU A 69 -5.52 10.90 7.57
C GLU A 69 -5.45 9.50 6.95
N PHE A 70 -4.32 9.12 6.38
CA PHE A 70 -4.11 7.79 5.81
C PHE A 70 -3.99 6.70 6.88
N ALA A 71 -3.33 6.99 8.00
CA ALA A 71 -3.29 6.09 9.15
C ALA A 71 -4.69 5.91 9.77
N LEU A 72 -5.46 7.00 9.88
CA LEU A 72 -6.85 6.97 10.33
C LEU A 72 -7.74 6.17 9.38
N PHE A 73 -7.58 6.32 8.06
CA PHE A 73 -8.25 5.52 7.04
C PHE A 73 -8.00 4.02 7.25
N LEU A 74 -6.74 3.61 7.40
CA LEU A 74 -6.40 2.20 7.63
C LEU A 74 -6.89 1.67 9.00
N LYS A 75 -7.01 2.54 10.01
CA LYS A 75 -7.52 2.18 11.34
C LYS A 75 -9.04 2.08 11.37
N GLY A 76 -9.76 2.95 10.66
CA GLY A 76 -11.21 3.03 10.63
C GLY A 76 -11.89 1.75 10.15
N ASP A 77 -11.26 1.02 9.23
CA ASP A 77 -11.73 -0.28 8.75
C ASP A 77 -11.48 -1.43 9.74
N ARG A 78 -10.53 -1.27 10.68
CA ARG A 78 -10.16 -2.31 11.63
C ARG A 78 -10.90 -2.12 12.97
N GLY A 79 -12.23 -2.15 12.89
CA GLY A 79 -13.14 -2.49 13.98
C GLY A 79 -12.92 -1.82 15.34
N GLU A 80 -13.43 -0.60 15.53
CA GLU A 80 -13.85 -0.11 16.85
C GLU A 80 -15.39 -0.13 16.92
N ARG A 81 -15.94 -1.35 17.07
CA ARG A 81 -17.27 -1.59 17.65
C ARG A 81 -17.12 -2.21 19.04
N SER A 82 -16.33 -1.61 19.91
CA SER A 82 -16.35 -1.96 21.33
C SER A 82 -16.38 -0.71 22.20
N ASN A 83 -17.46 -0.64 22.99
CA ASN A 83 -17.66 0.14 24.21
C ASN A 83 -18.23 1.56 24.07
N LEU A 84 -19.48 1.65 23.61
CA LEU A 84 -20.39 2.74 23.98
C LEU A 84 -21.77 2.19 24.41
N THR A 85 -21.81 1.37 25.47
CA THR A 85 -23.00 1.22 26.32
C THR A 85 -22.56 0.86 27.72
N GLY A 86 -22.36 1.88 28.55
CA GLY A 86 -22.07 1.72 29.97
C GLY A 86 -22.27 3.06 30.65
N ASN A 87 -23.53 3.35 30.97
CA ASN A 87 -24.04 4.26 32.00
C ASN A 87 -25.26 5.03 31.51
N HIS A 88 -26.44 4.45 31.75
CA HIS A 88 -27.58 5.23 32.17
C HIS A 88 -27.91 4.83 33.61
N SER A 89 -28.17 5.87 34.38
CA SER A 89 -28.39 6.03 35.82
C SER A 89 -29.17 4.94 36.55
#